data_AF-A0A923GA86-F1
#
_entry.id   AF-A0A923GA86-F1
#
_cell.length_a   1.000
_cell.length_b   1.000
_cell.length_c   1.000
_cell.angle_alpha   90.00
_cell.angle_beta   90.00
_cell.angle_gamma   90.00
#
_symmetry.space_group_name_H-M   'P 1'
#
loop_
_entity.id
_entity.type
_entity.pdbx_description
1 polymer ?
#
loop_
_entity_poly.entity_id
_entity_poly.type
_entity_poly.pdbx_seq_one_letter_code
_entity_poly.pdbx_strand_id
1 'polypeptide(L)'
;MTTRQPLYKSLYVQVIVAITIGILLGHYYPETGVALKPLGDGFVKLIKMVIAPIIFCTVVSGIAGMQSMKSVGKTGGYALLYFEIVSTIALIIGLVVVNVVQPGAGMHVDVSTLNASSVAAYAAAGAQQTTVGFLLNVIPNTVVGAFANGDILQVLMFSVLFGFALHRLGSYGKPVLDLIDRFAHVMFNIINMIMKLAPIGAFGAMAFTIGQYGVGSLVQLGYLMACFYITCVLFILVVLGGICRAHGFSVIKLIRYIREELLIVLGTSSSESALPRMLAKMERLGAKKSVVGLVIPTGYSFNLDGTSIYLTMAAVFIAQATDTTMDITHQITLLLVLLVASKGAAGVTGSGFIVLAATLSAVGHLPVAGLALILGIDRFMSEARALTNLIGNAVATVVVAKWVKELDTDTLQAELASGGSPLVDTRPTDDLGVAEGPAR
;
A
#
# COMPACT_ATOMS: atom_id res chain seq x y z
N MET A 1 -8.38 35.01 -8.90
CA MET A 1 -9.31 34.29 -9.80
C MET A 1 -8.80 32.87 -9.97
N THR A 2 -9.49 31.90 -9.37
CA THR A 2 -9.14 30.47 -9.43
C THR A 2 -9.60 29.90 -10.78
N THR A 3 -8.72 29.94 -11.79
CA THR A 3 -8.95 29.24 -13.05
C THR A 3 -9.03 27.74 -12.75
N ARG A 4 -10.26 27.21 -12.67
CA ARG A 4 -10.52 25.77 -12.60
C ARG A 4 -9.81 25.13 -13.79
N GLN A 5 -8.81 24.30 -13.54
CA GLN A 5 -8.16 23.54 -14.60
C GLN A 5 -9.23 22.72 -15.35
N PRO A 6 -9.19 22.67 -16.69
CA PRO A 6 -10.20 21.97 -17.44
C PRO A 6 -10.17 20.47 -17.11
N LEU A 7 -11.35 19.86 -17.02
CA LEU A 7 -11.54 18.50 -16.49
C LEU A 7 -10.65 17.44 -17.18
N TYR A 8 -10.37 17.59 -18.48
CA TYR A 8 -9.50 16.67 -19.24
C TYR A 8 -8.01 16.76 -18.88
N LYS A 9 -7.55 17.85 -18.23
CA LYS A 9 -6.19 17.97 -17.68
C LYS A 9 -6.06 17.38 -16.28
N SER A 10 -7.18 17.05 -15.64
CA SER A 10 -7.15 16.44 -14.31
C SER A 10 -6.73 14.97 -14.43
N LEU A 11 -5.65 14.60 -13.74
CA LEU A 11 -5.18 13.22 -13.69
C LEU A 11 -6.29 12.27 -13.20
N TYR A 12 -7.13 12.74 -12.27
CA TYR A 12 -8.32 12.03 -11.80
C TYR A 12 -9.23 11.56 -12.95
N VAL A 13 -9.58 12.47 -13.87
CA VAL A 13 -10.47 12.15 -14.99
C VAL A 13 -9.77 11.23 -16.00
N GLN A 14 -8.49 11.49 -16.27
CA GLN A 14 -7.71 10.67 -17.20
C GLN A 14 -7.60 9.21 -16.73
N VAL A 15 -7.33 8.99 -15.44
CA VAL A 15 -7.22 7.63 -14.88
C VAL A 15 -8.56 6.91 -14.90
N ILE A 16 -9.68 7.58 -14.57
CA ILE A 16 -11.02 6.97 -14.66
C ILE A 16 -11.32 6.54 -16.09
N VAL A 17 -11.14 7.44 -17.06
CA VAL A 17 -11.39 7.14 -18.48
C VAL A 17 -10.52 5.98 -18.94
N ALA A 18 -9.23 5.99 -18.58
CA ALA A 18 -8.30 4.91 -18.90
C ALA A 18 -8.71 3.55 -18.31
N ILE A 19 -9.13 3.52 -17.04
CA ILE A 19 -9.64 2.30 -16.39
C ILE A 19 -10.90 1.80 -17.11
N THR A 20 -11.86 2.69 -17.40
CA THR A 20 -13.09 2.30 -18.09
C THR A 20 -12.82 1.73 -19.48
N ILE A 21 -11.97 2.38 -20.27
CA ILE A 21 -11.58 1.87 -21.60
C ILE A 21 -10.85 0.53 -21.46
N GLY A 22 -9.97 0.39 -20.47
CA GLY A 22 -9.24 -0.86 -20.20
C GLY A 22 -10.19 -2.01 -19.89
N ILE A 23 -11.19 -1.79 -19.01
CA ILE A 23 -12.21 -2.78 -18.67
C ILE A 23 -13.00 -3.19 -19.92
N LEU A 24 -13.47 -2.22 -20.72
CA LEU A 24 -14.25 -2.50 -21.93
C LEU A 24 -13.42 -3.31 -22.94
N LEU A 25 -12.16 -2.93 -23.16
CA LEU A 25 -11.27 -3.64 -24.07
C LEU A 25 -10.98 -5.05 -23.58
N GLY A 26 -10.65 -5.23 -22.29
CA GLY A 26 -10.43 -6.56 -21.71
C GLY A 26 -11.68 -7.45 -21.78
N HIS A 27 -12.89 -6.87 -21.72
CA HIS A 27 -14.13 -7.62 -21.80
C HIS A 27 -14.48 -8.04 -23.24
N TYR A 28 -14.43 -7.11 -24.19
CA TYR A 28 -14.83 -7.37 -25.58
C TYR A 28 -13.70 -7.98 -26.44
N TYR A 29 -12.43 -7.73 -26.09
CA TYR A 29 -11.24 -8.24 -26.77
C TYR A 29 -10.23 -8.83 -25.77
N PRO A 30 -10.53 -9.98 -25.13
CA PRO A 30 -9.72 -10.52 -24.03
C PRO A 30 -8.25 -10.78 -24.38
N GLU A 31 -7.96 -11.34 -25.56
CA GLU A 31 -6.57 -11.59 -26.00
C GLU A 31 -5.77 -10.28 -26.10
N THR A 32 -6.38 -9.22 -26.64
CA THR A 32 -5.78 -7.90 -26.69
C THR A 32 -5.59 -7.33 -25.28
N GLY A 33 -6.56 -7.52 -24.40
CA GLY A 33 -6.44 -7.13 -22.99
C GLY A 33 -5.25 -7.77 -22.30
N VAL A 34 -5.04 -9.09 -22.50
CA VAL A 34 -3.89 -9.82 -21.96
C VAL A 34 -2.57 -9.28 -22.53
N ALA A 35 -2.53 -8.98 -23.82
CA ALA A 35 -1.35 -8.43 -24.49
C ALA A 35 -0.94 -7.03 -23.98
N LEU A 36 -1.84 -6.29 -23.33
CA LEU A 36 -1.58 -4.96 -22.77
C LEU A 36 -0.93 -4.98 -21.37
N LYS A 37 -0.74 -6.17 -20.76
CA LYS A 37 -0.04 -6.34 -19.47
C LYS A 37 1.28 -5.56 -19.36
N PRO A 38 2.15 -5.50 -20.39
CA PRO A 38 3.43 -4.78 -20.29
C PRO A 38 3.29 -3.29 -19.97
N LEU A 39 2.17 -2.65 -20.32
CA LEU A 39 1.94 -1.24 -19.99
C LEU A 39 1.75 -1.04 -18.49
N GLY A 40 0.97 -1.92 -17.84
CA GLY A 40 0.77 -1.91 -16.40
C GLY A 40 2.06 -2.25 -15.65
N ASP A 41 2.74 -3.34 -16.05
CA ASP A 41 4.00 -3.77 -15.45
C ASP A 41 5.10 -2.71 -15.61
N GLY A 42 5.18 -2.08 -16.79
CA GLY A 42 6.12 -1.01 -17.08
C GLY A 42 5.91 0.20 -16.17
N PHE A 43 4.66 0.63 -15.97
CA PHE A 43 4.35 1.72 -15.05
C PHE A 43 4.76 1.40 -13.60
N VAL A 44 4.41 0.21 -13.10
CA VAL A 44 4.80 -0.23 -11.76
C VAL A 44 6.33 -0.29 -11.62
N LYS A 45 7.04 -0.77 -12.65
CA LYS A 45 8.51 -0.84 -12.68
C LYS A 45 9.16 0.55 -12.62
N LEU A 46 8.62 1.53 -13.34
CA LEU A 46 9.07 2.93 -13.27
C LEU A 46 8.91 3.51 -11.87
N ILE A 47 7.78 3.25 -11.20
CA ILE A 47 7.57 3.72 -9.83
C ILE A 47 8.51 2.99 -8.86
N LYS A 48 8.63 1.66 -8.93
CA LYS A 48 9.53 0.88 -8.07
C LYS A 48 10.99 1.35 -8.13
N MET A 49 11.45 1.73 -9.33
CA MET A 49 12.80 2.27 -9.54
C MET A 49 13.10 3.51 -8.67
N VAL A 50 12.11 4.37 -8.43
CA VAL A 50 12.31 5.63 -7.69
C VAL A 50 11.98 5.52 -6.20
N ILE A 51 11.26 4.49 -5.75
CA ILE A 51 10.82 4.35 -4.35
C ILE A 51 12.00 4.30 -3.37
N ALA A 52 12.97 3.41 -3.59
CA ALA A 52 14.06 3.20 -2.63
C ALA A 52 14.90 4.47 -2.38
N PRO A 53 15.41 5.18 -3.41
CA PRO A 53 16.09 6.46 -3.22
C PRO A 53 15.25 7.50 -2.46
N ILE A 54 13.94 7.54 -2.72
CA ILE A 54 13.04 8.52 -2.10
C ILE A 54 12.79 8.22 -0.64
N ILE A 55 12.54 6.96 -0.31
CA ILE A 55 12.40 6.53 1.09
C ILE A 55 13.67 6.91 1.84
N PHE A 56 14.85 6.63 1.27
CA PHE A 56 16.10 7.04 1.88
C PHE A 56 16.16 8.54 2.15
N CYS A 57 15.92 9.37 1.13
CA CYS A 57 15.98 10.82 1.33
C CYS A 57 14.95 11.31 2.33
N THR A 58 13.72 10.83 2.26
CA THR A 58 12.62 11.32 3.08
C THR A 58 12.79 10.91 4.55
N VAL A 59 13.22 9.67 4.80
CA VAL A 59 13.51 9.17 6.15
C VAL A 59 14.73 9.87 6.73
N VAL A 60 15.84 9.96 5.98
CA VAL A 60 17.06 10.61 6.47
C VAL A 60 16.81 12.08 6.76
N SER A 61 16.22 12.83 5.83
CA SER A 61 15.88 14.23 6.05
C SER A 61 14.88 14.41 7.18
N GLY A 62 13.92 13.49 7.28
CA GLY A 62 12.93 13.47 8.35
C GLY A 62 13.56 13.32 9.74
N ILE A 63 14.48 12.38 9.91
CA ILE A 63 15.14 12.11 11.19
C ILE A 63 16.20 13.17 11.51
N ALA A 64 17.05 13.51 10.54
CA ALA A 64 18.13 14.47 10.72
C ALA A 64 17.61 15.90 10.99
N GLY A 65 16.46 16.26 10.39
CA GLY A 65 15.79 17.54 10.61
C GLY A 65 15.06 17.67 11.95
N MET A 66 14.96 16.60 12.76
CA MET A 66 14.32 16.67 14.08
C MET A 66 15.25 17.26 15.14
N GLN A 67 14.70 18.07 16.05
CA GLN A 67 15.47 18.67 17.14
C GLN A 67 15.83 17.69 18.27
N SER A 68 15.14 16.55 18.38
CA SER A 68 15.36 15.57 19.46
C SER A 68 15.19 14.13 19.02
N MET A 69 16.19 13.29 19.34
CA MET A 69 16.17 11.84 19.11
C MET A 69 15.10 11.13 19.93
N LYS A 70 14.73 11.68 21.11
CA LYS A 70 13.61 11.16 21.91
C LYS A 70 12.29 11.27 21.14
N SER A 71 12.11 12.32 20.35
CA SER A 71 10.93 12.46 19.49
C SER A 71 10.92 11.42 18.36
N VAL A 72 12.06 11.04 17.79
CA VAL A 72 12.12 10.02 16.70
C VAL A 72 11.61 8.68 17.22
N GLY A 73 12.20 8.22 18.33
CA GLY A 73 11.81 6.96 18.96
C GLY A 73 10.35 6.96 19.41
N LYS A 74 9.85 8.09 19.91
CA LYS A 74 8.44 8.25 20.29
C LYS A 74 7.51 8.13 19.07
N THR A 75 7.82 8.80 17.96
CA THR A 75 7.04 8.72 16.71
C THR A 75 7.02 7.30 16.16
N GLY A 76 8.19 6.65 16.06
CA GLY A 76 8.28 5.27 15.58
C GLY A 76 7.55 4.26 16.48
N GLY A 77 7.72 4.40 17.80
CA GLY A 77 7.04 3.54 18.78
C GLY A 77 5.52 3.68 18.75
N TYR A 78 5.00 4.91 18.66
CA TYR A 78 3.57 5.13 18.49
C TYR A 78 3.03 4.63 17.15
N ALA A 79 3.81 4.73 16.07
CA ALA A 79 3.43 4.18 14.78
C ALA A 79 3.31 2.66 14.84
N LEU A 80 4.33 1.95 15.35
CA LEU A 80 4.29 0.50 15.49
C LEU A 80 3.15 0.03 16.40
N LEU A 81 2.91 0.72 17.52
CA LEU A 81 1.79 0.40 18.41
C LEU A 81 0.44 0.60 17.70
N TYR A 82 0.27 1.71 16.98
CA TYR A 82 -0.93 1.94 16.17
C TYR A 82 -1.13 0.81 15.14
N PHE A 83 -0.08 0.49 14.38
CA PHE A 83 -0.14 -0.52 13.33
C PHE A 83 -0.54 -1.87 13.89
N GLU A 84 0.01 -2.25 15.04
CA GLU A 84 -0.29 -3.53 15.66
C GLU A 84 -1.75 -3.63 16.13
N ILE A 85 -2.24 -2.59 16.80
CA ILE A 85 -3.62 -2.54 17.29
C ILE A 85 -4.59 -2.57 16.12
N VAL A 86 -4.39 -1.72 15.10
CA VAL A 86 -5.33 -1.58 13.99
C VAL A 86 -5.30 -2.81 13.08
N SER A 87 -4.14 -3.40 12.81
CA SER A 87 -4.07 -4.67 12.07
C SER A 87 -4.71 -5.83 12.83
N THR A 88 -4.60 -5.86 14.16
CA THR A 88 -5.28 -6.88 14.99
C THR A 88 -6.80 -6.72 14.91
N ILE A 89 -7.31 -5.49 14.96
CA ILE A 89 -8.74 -5.22 14.77
C ILE A 89 -9.18 -5.66 13.36
N ALA A 90 -8.35 -5.40 12.34
CA ALA A 90 -8.63 -5.80 10.96
C ALA A 90 -8.74 -7.33 10.81
N LEU A 91 -7.83 -8.09 11.42
CA LEU A 91 -7.88 -9.56 11.49
C LEU A 91 -9.16 -10.06 12.17
N ILE A 92 -9.50 -9.49 13.34
CA ILE A 92 -10.69 -9.88 14.11
C ILE A 92 -11.97 -9.61 13.31
N ILE A 93 -12.07 -8.45 12.66
CA ILE A 93 -13.24 -8.12 11.84
C ILE A 93 -13.36 -9.08 10.65
N GLY A 94 -12.25 -9.39 9.97
CA GLY A 94 -12.22 -10.40 8.92
C GLY A 94 -12.74 -11.75 9.42
N LEU A 95 -12.30 -12.17 10.61
CA LEU A 95 -12.73 -13.42 11.25
C LEU A 95 -14.23 -13.41 11.59
N VAL A 96 -14.73 -12.34 12.19
CA VAL A 96 -16.14 -12.22 12.58
C VAL A 96 -17.02 -12.27 11.35
N VAL A 97 -16.71 -11.48 10.32
CA VAL A 97 -17.54 -11.42 9.12
C VAL A 97 -17.57 -12.76 8.38
N VAL A 98 -16.42 -13.42 8.18
CA VAL A 98 -16.39 -14.70 7.46
C VAL A 98 -17.08 -15.84 8.23
N ASN A 99 -17.06 -15.84 9.56
CA ASN A 99 -17.78 -16.82 10.37
C ASN A 99 -19.31 -16.59 10.38
N VAL A 100 -19.75 -15.33 10.28
CA VAL A 100 -21.17 -14.98 10.24
C VAL A 100 -21.78 -15.20 8.86
N VAL A 101 -21.08 -14.75 7.82
CA VAL A 101 -21.58 -14.76 6.42
C VAL A 101 -21.37 -16.13 5.77
N GLN A 102 -20.34 -16.87 6.22
CA GLN A 102 -19.97 -18.21 5.76
C GLN A 102 -19.89 -18.36 4.24
N PRO A 103 -19.05 -17.56 3.56
CA PRO A 103 -19.01 -17.54 2.10
C PRO A 103 -18.56 -18.86 1.44
N GLY A 104 -17.87 -19.75 2.17
CA GLY A 104 -17.45 -21.05 1.66
C GLY A 104 -18.41 -22.21 1.99
N ALA A 105 -19.44 -21.98 2.81
CA ALA A 105 -20.33 -23.06 3.24
C ALA A 105 -21.14 -23.63 2.06
N GLY A 106 -21.26 -24.96 2.00
CA GLY A 106 -22.02 -25.67 0.98
C GLY A 106 -21.28 -25.90 -0.34
N MET A 107 -20.01 -25.53 -0.45
CA MET A 107 -19.21 -25.81 -1.65
C MET A 107 -18.71 -27.26 -1.72
N HIS A 108 -18.48 -27.91 -0.57
CA HIS A 108 -18.06 -29.30 -0.45
C HIS A 108 -16.95 -29.72 -1.43
N VAL A 109 -15.90 -28.88 -1.53
CA VAL A 109 -14.82 -29.08 -2.49
C VAL A 109 -13.91 -30.20 -2.03
N ASP A 110 -13.78 -31.22 -2.86
CA ASP A 110 -12.78 -32.26 -2.67
C ASP A 110 -11.37 -31.73 -2.99
N VAL A 111 -10.53 -31.64 -1.97
CA VAL A 111 -9.14 -31.17 -2.04
C VAL A 111 -8.30 -31.96 -3.04
N SER A 112 -8.61 -33.25 -3.26
CA SER A 112 -7.87 -34.11 -4.17
C SER A 112 -8.05 -33.75 -5.65
N THR A 113 -9.14 -33.04 -5.96
CA THR A 113 -9.45 -32.55 -7.32
C THR A 113 -8.79 -31.22 -7.65
N LEU A 114 -8.20 -30.55 -6.64
CA LEU A 114 -7.56 -29.25 -6.80
C LEU A 114 -6.16 -29.38 -7.38
N ASN A 115 -5.83 -28.51 -8.33
CA ASN A 115 -4.52 -28.50 -8.97
C ASN A 115 -3.46 -27.90 -8.04
N ALA A 116 -2.89 -28.72 -7.15
CA ALA A 116 -1.84 -28.32 -6.21
C ALA A 116 -0.56 -27.79 -6.91
N SER A 117 -0.29 -28.20 -8.17
CA SER A 117 0.89 -27.75 -8.91
C SER A 117 0.84 -26.24 -9.23
N SER A 118 -0.36 -25.68 -9.39
CA SER A 118 -0.56 -24.25 -9.68
C SER A 118 -0.22 -23.33 -8.50
N VAL A 119 -0.18 -23.86 -7.28
CA VAL A 119 0.08 -23.10 -6.04
C VAL A 119 1.38 -23.51 -5.34
N ALA A 120 2.06 -24.56 -5.82
CA ALA A 120 3.29 -25.09 -5.23
C ALA A 120 4.42 -24.04 -5.15
N ALA A 121 4.57 -23.20 -6.17
CA ALA A 121 5.56 -22.12 -6.17
C ALA A 121 5.32 -21.09 -5.05
N TYR A 122 4.07 -20.77 -4.76
CA TYR A 122 3.69 -19.84 -3.69
C TYR A 122 3.94 -20.45 -2.31
N ALA A 123 3.61 -21.73 -2.13
CA ALA A 123 3.88 -22.46 -0.89
C ALA A 123 5.39 -22.58 -0.62
N ALA A 124 6.20 -22.90 -1.63
CA ALA A 124 7.65 -22.98 -1.52
C ALA A 124 8.29 -21.63 -1.18
N ALA A 125 7.84 -20.54 -1.82
CA ALA A 125 8.27 -19.19 -1.50
C ALA A 125 7.88 -18.78 -0.05
N GLY A 126 6.69 -19.20 0.40
CA GLY A 126 6.21 -18.95 1.75
C GLY A 126 6.98 -19.69 2.84
N ALA A 127 7.38 -20.94 2.59
CA ALA A 127 8.12 -21.78 3.54
C ALA A 127 9.51 -21.22 3.92
N GLN A 128 10.08 -20.35 3.08
CA GLN A 128 11.35 -19.66 3.36
C GLN A 128 11.19 -18.47 4.32
N GLN A 129 9.96 -18.01 4.60
CA GLN A 129 9.71 -16.90 5.52
C GLN A 129 9.46 -17.38 6.95
N THR A 130 10.53 -17.47 7.73
CA THR A 130 10.43 -17.64 9.19
C THR A 130 10.40 -16.28 9.89
N THR A 131 9.82 -16.17 11.09
CA THR A 131 9.82 -14.92 11.86
C THR A 131 11.25 -14.43 12.16
N VAL A 132 12.14 -15.34 12.52
CA VAL A 132 13.57 -15.03 12.74
C VAL A 132 14.22 -14.59 11.44
N GLY A 133 13.96 -15.30 10.34
CA GLY A 133 14.45 -14.92 9.01
C GLY A 133 13.95 -13.54 8.58
N PHE A 134 12.68 -13.21 8.81
CA PHE A 134 12.13 -11.89 8.54
C PHE A 134 12.87 -10.79 9.33
N LEU A 135 13.06 -10.97 10.64
CA LEU A 135 13.78 -10.00 11.47
C LEU A 135 15.23 -9.81 11.03
N LEU A 136 15.93 -10.90 10.67
CA LEU A 136 17.29 -10.82 10.14
C LEU A 136 17.33 -10.18 8.75
N ASN A 137 16.33 -10.43 7.91
CA ASN A 137 16.23 -9.85 6.55
C ASN A 137 15.94 -8.34 6.55
N VAL A 138 15.57 -7.74 7.68
CA VAL A 138 15.53 -6.28 7.85
C VAL A 138 16.95 -5.69 7.73
N ILE A 139 17.98 -6.45 8.11
CA ILE A 139 19.38 -6.03 8.04
C ILE A 139 19.93 -6.43 6.66
N PRO A 140 20.28 -5.46 5.80
CA PRO A 140 20.85 -5.79 4.49
C PRO A 140 22.25 -6.39 4.62
N ASN A 141 22.55 -7.38 3.78
CA ASN A 141 23.92 -7.88 3.61
C ASN A 141 24.87 -6.77 3.13
N THR A 142 24.40 -5.92 2.20
CA THR A 142 25.11 -4.73 1.75
C THR A 142 24.12 -3.60 1.49
N VAL A 143 24.52 -2.36 1.79
CA VAL A 143 23.70 -1.18 1.55
C VAL A 143 23.31 -1.07 0.08
N VAL A 144 24.29 -1.19 -0.82
CA VAL A 144 24.05 -1.10 -2.27
C VAL A 144 23.09 -2.20 -2.75
N GLY A 145 23.20 -3.42 -2.21
CA GLY A 145 22.29 -4.52 -2.51
C GLY A 145 20.83 -4.19 -2.18
N ALA A 146 20.56 -3.56 -1.03
CA ALA A 146 19.21 -3.16 -0.64
C ALA A 146 18.57 -2.20 -1.66
N PHE A 147 19.35 -1.22 -2.14
CA PHE A 147 18.88 -0.28 -3.17
C PHE A 147 18.74 -0.95 -4.54
N ALA A 148 19.67 -1.84 -4.91
CA ALA A 148 19.67 -2.51 -6.21
C ALA A 148 18.51 -3.52 -6.35
N ASN A 149 18.20 -4.25 -5.28
CA ASN A 149 17.12 -5.23 -5.26
C ASN A 149 15.74 -4.60 -4.99
N GLY A 150 15.72 -3.35 -4.49
CA GLY A 150 14.48 -2.65 -4.14
C GLY A 150 13.87 -3.13 -2.82
N ASP A 151 14.69 -3.59 -1.88
CA ASP A 151 14.25 -4.09 -0.58
C ASP A 151 13.90 -2.91 0.34
N ILE A 152 12.64 -2.48 0.29
CA ILE A 152 12.15 -1.27 0.97
C ILE A 152 12.47 -1.27 2.47
N LEU A 153 12.27 -2.39 3.16
CA LEU A 153 12.47 -2.50 4.60
C LEU A 153 13.96 -2.38 4.99
N GLN A 154 14.85 -2.95 4.18
CA GLN A 154 16.30 -2.83 4.35
C GLN A 154 16.77 -1.40 4.10
N VAL A 155 16.25 -0.76 3.04
CA VAL A 155 16.52 0.65 2.75
C VAL A 155 16.04 1.51 3.92
N LEU A 156 14.84 1.29 4.44
CA LEU A 156 14.31 1.98 5.61
C LEU A 156 15.21 1.83 6.84
N MET A 157 15.63 0.60 7.17
CA MET A 157 16.53 0.33 8.30
C MET A 157 17.84 1.11 8.18
N PHE A 158 18.50 1.04 7.03
CA PHE A 158 19.71 1.81 6.77
C PHE A 158 19.46 3.32 6.86
N SER A 159 18.35 3.80 6.31
CA SER A 159 17.96 5.22 6.34
C SER A 159 17.76 5.75 7.75
N VAL A 160 17.18 4.93 8.65
CA VAL A 160 17.03 5.29 10.07
C VAL A 160 18.39 5.42 10.75
N LEU A 161 19.29 4.44 10.55
CA LEU A 161 20.65 4.48 11.10
C LEU A 161 21.44 5.66 10.58
N PHE A 162 21.38 5.90 9.26
CA PHE A 162 22.05 7.02 8.60
C PHE A 162 21.52 8.36 9.10
N GLY A 163 20.20 8.52 9.20
CA GLY A 163 19.57 9.72 9.73
C GLY A 163 19.99 10.01 11.17
N PHE A 164 20.08 8.98 12.02
CA PHE A 164 20.57 9.11 13.39
C PHE A 164 22.04 9.55 13.45
N ALA A 165 22.90 8.90 12.64
CA ALA A 165 24.32 9.24 12.57
C ALA A 165 24.52 10.68 12.07
N LEU A 166 23.77 11.08 11.03
CA LEU A 166 23.82 12.42 10.47
C LEU A 166 23.34 13.48 11.47
N HIS A 167 22.26 13.21 12.19
CA HIS A 167 21.77 14.09 13.24
C HIS A 167 22.84 14.32 14.32
N ARG A 168 23.56 13.27 14.73
CA ARG A 168 24.60 13.34 15.76
C ARG A 168 25.81 14.18 15.34
N LEU A 169 26.06 14.35 14.05
CA LEU A 169 27.10 15.25 13.53
C LEU A 169 26.75 16.74 13.70
N GLY A 170 25.49 17.07 14.00
CA GLY A 170 25.04 18.44 14.21
C GLY A 170 25.31 19.32 12.97
N SER A 171 25.91 20.49 13.19
CA SER A 171 26.21 21.44 12.11
C SER A 171 27.18 20.88 11.06
N TYR A 172 28.08 19.97 11.44
CA TYR A 172 29.03 19.34 10.52
C TYR A 172 28.31 18.47 9.46
N GLY A 173 27.16 17.88 9.83
CA GLY A 173 26.34 17.08 8.91
C GLY A 173 25.46 17.92 7.97
N LYS A 174 25.31 19.24 8.21
CA LYS A 174 24.38 20.08 7.47
C LYS A 174 24.56 20.06 5.94
N PRO A 175 25.79 20.13 5.38
CA PRO A 175 25.97 20.07 3.93
C PRO A 175 25.48 18.76 3.31
N VAL A 176 25.61 17.64 4.04
CA VAL A 176 25.12 16.32 3.59
C VAL A 176 23.59 16.28 3.66
N LEU A 177 23.00 16.83 4.72
CA LEU A 177 21.53 16.95 4.82
C LEU A 177 20.96 17.80 3.68
N ASP A 178 21.56 18.96 3.41
CA ASP A 178 21.13 19.85 2.32
C ASP A 178 21.24 19.17 0.94
N LEU A 179 22.29 18.37 0.73
CA LEU A 179 22.44 17.56 -0.49
C LEU A 179 21.32 16.53 -0.63
N ILE A 180 21.00 15.82 0.46
CA ILE A 180 19.94 14.80 0.49
C ILE A 180 18.57 15.44 0.23
N ASP A 181 18.29 16.60 0.83
CA ASP A 181 17.05 17.33 0.60
C ASP A 181 16.91 17.78 -0.87
N ARG A 182 17.97 18.32 -1.47
CA ARG A 182 17.98 18.67 -2.90
C ARG A 182 17.78 17.45 -3.78
N PHE A 183 18.45 16.34 -3.47
CA PHE A 183 18.28 15.09 -4.20
C PHE A 183 16.84 14.56 -4.07
N ALA A 184 16.22 14.67 -2.89
CA ALA A 184 14.80 14.34 -2.69
C ALA A 184 13.89 15.15 -3.64
N HIS A 185 14.12 16.45 -3.78
CA HIS A 185 13.37 17.30 -4.70
C HIS A 185 13.52 16.87 -6.16
N VAL A 186 14.73 16.49 -6.58
CA VAL A 186 14.96 15.93 -7.93
C VAL A 186 14.14 14.64 -8.11
N MET A 187 14.15 13.75 -7.12
CA MET A 187 13.38 12.51 -7.19
C MET A 187 11.85 12.77 -7.24
N PHE A 188 11.34 13.74 -6.48
CA PHE A 188 9.93 14.15 -6.58
C PHE A 188 9.57 14.68 -7.98
N ASN A 189 10.48 15.40 -8.64
CA ASN A 189 10.26 15.84 -10.03
C ASN A 189 10.21 14.67 -11.02
N ILE A 190 11.08 13.67 -10.85
CA ILE A 190 11.05 12.45 -11.66
C ILE A 190 9.70 11.75 -11.50
N ILE A 191 9.18 11.65 -10.27
CA ILE A 191 7.84 11.09 -10.04
C ILE A 191 6.78 11.88 -10.76
N ASN A 192 6.78 13.21 -10.64
CA ASN A 192 5.79 14.04 -11.33
C ASN A 192 5.80 13.81 -12.85
N MET A 193 6.97 13.51 -13.43
CA MET A 193 7.08 13.09 -14.83
C MET A 193 6.48 11.70 -15.08
N ILE A 194 6.86 10.69 -14.28
CA ILE A 194 6.34 9.32 -14.40
C ILE A 194 4.82 9.29 -14.21
N MET A 195 4.27 10.12 -13.30
CA MET A 195 2.85 10.18 -13.00
C MET A 195 1.99 10.60 -14.20
N LYS A 196 2.55 11.28 -15.19
CA LYS A 196 1.84 11.58 -16.45
C LYS A 196 1.51 10.32 -17.24
N LEU A 197 2.24 9.22 -17.01
CA LEU A 197 2.02 7.91 -17.62
C LEU A 197 1.03 7.04 -16.83
N ALA A 198 0.59 7.47 -15.64
CA ALA A 198 -0.30 6.69 -14.78
C ALA A 198 -1.61 6.25 -15.47
N PRO A 199 -2.28 7.07 -16.32
CA PRO A 199 -3.45 6.61 -17.06
C PRO A 199 -3.14 5.42 -17.97
N ILE A 200 -1.99 5.42 -18.65
CA ILE A 200 -1.57 4.33 -19.56
C ILE A 200 -1.31 3.04 -18.75
N GLY A 201 -0.65 3.16 -17.60
CA GLY A 201 -0.42 2.05 -16.70
C GLY A 201 -1.71 1.44 -16.17
N ALA A 202 -2.64 2.27 -15.68
CA ALA A 202 -3.95 1.84 -15.20
C ALA A 202 -4.81 1.20 -16.30
N PHE A 203 -4.79 1.76 -17.51
CA PHE A 203 -5.45 1.17 -18.69
C PHE A 203 -4.96 -0.25 -18.97
N GLY A 204 -3.64 -0.44 -19.10
CA GLY A 204 -3.07 -1.75 -19.45
C GLY A 204 -3.26 -2.79 -18.34
N ALA A 205 -3.13 -2.38 -17.09
CA ALA A 205 -3.34 -3.26 -15.94
C ALA A 205 -4.81 -3.72 -15.83
N MET A 206 -5.78 -2.82 -16.00
CA MET A 206 -7.20 -3.18 -15.96
C MET A 206 -7.62 -4.01 -17.19
N ALA A 207 -7.09 -3.69 -18.37
CA ALA A 207 -7.32 -4.48 -19.58
C ALA A 207 -6.80 -5.92 -19.41
N PHE A 208 -5.60 -6.10 -18.85
CA PHE A 208 -5.05 -7.41 -18.50
C PHE A 208 -5.91 -8.13 -17.47
N THR A 209 -6.28 -7.47 -16.36
CA THR A 209 -7.08 -8.09 -15.31
C THR A 209 -8.42 -8.60 -15.86
N ILE A 210 -9.14 -7.80 -16.66
CA ILE A 210 -10.43 -8.24 -17.24
C ILE A 210 -10.23 -9.28 -18.35
N GLY A 211 -9.21 -9.13 -19.20
CA GLY A 211 -8.95 -10.06 -20.30
C GLY A 211 -8.46 -11.43 -19.86
N GLN A 212 -7.60 -11.50 -18.84
CA GLN A 212 -7.02 -12.76 -18.35
C GLN A 212 -8.01 -13.56 -17.49
N TYR A 213 -8.72 -12.88 -16.59
CA TYR A 213 -9.53 -13.55 -15.58
C TYR A 213 -11.01 -13.59 -15.95
N GLY A 214 -11.47 -12.71 -16.86
CA GLY A 214 -12.84 -12.66 -17.33
C GLY A 214 -13.85 -12.22 -16.27
N VAL A 215 -15.06 -11.88 -16.70
CA VAL A 215 -16.16 -11.49 -15.80
C VAL A 215 -16.87 -12.72 -15.21
N GLY A 216 -16.77 -13.89 -15.87
CA GLY A 216 -17.45 -15.12 -15.46
C GLY A 216 -16.85 -15.79 -14.22
N SER A 217 -15.53 -15.69 -14.00
CA SER A 217 -14.86 -16.19 -12.80
C SER A 217 -15.31 -15.45 -11.53
N LEU A 218 -15.74 -14.19 -11.68
CA LEU A 218 -16.30 -13.37 -10.60
C LEU A 218 -17.66 -13.88 -10.11
N VAL A 219 -18.38 -14.71 -10.87
CA VAL A 219 -19.75 -15.12 -10.52
C VAL A 219 -19.74 -16.24 -9.47
N GLN A 220 -18.85 -17.23 -9.60
CA GLN A 220 -18.81 -18.39 -8.70
C GLN A 220 -18.19 -18.07 -7.32
N LEU A 221 -17.30 -17.08 -7.26
CA LEU A 221 -16.67 -16.59 -6.01
C LEU A 221 -17.09 -15.16 -5.66
N GLY A 222 -18.07 -14.62 -6.39
CA GLY A 222 -18.59 -13.27 -6.20
C GLY A 222 -19.12 -13.04 -4.80
N TYR A 223 -19.62 -14.09 -4.15
CA TYR A 223 -20.06 -14.01 -2.76
C TYR A 223 -18.91 -13.72 -1.79
N LEU A 224 -17.78 -14.44 -1.90
CA LEU A 224 -16.58 -14.15 -1.10
C LEU A 224 -16.04 -12.75 -1.42
N MET A 225 -15.98 -12.39 -2.70
CA MET A 225 -15.49 -11.06 -3.10
C MET A 225 -16.36 -9.93 -2.56
N ALA A 226 -17.69 -10.04 -2.71
CA ALA A 226 -18.63 -9.05 -2.18
C ALA A 226 -18.51 -8.95 -0.66
N CYS A 227 -18.43 -10.08 0.05
CA CYS A 227 -18.22 -10.14 1.48
C CYS A 227 -16.92 -9.42 1.89
N PHE A 228 -15.82 -9.65 1.18
CA PHE A 228 -14.55 -8.98 1.41
C PHE A 228 -14.60 -7.48 1.13
N TYR A 229 -15.16 -7.05 0.00
CA TYR A 229 -15.31 -5.63 -0.33
C TYR A 229 -16.15 -4.88 0.69
N ILE A 230 -17.28 -5.47 1.11
CA ILE A 230 -18.13 -4.92 2.15
C ILE A 230 -17.35 -4.81 3.47
N THR A 231 -16.58 -5.83 3.83
CA THR A 231 -15.75 -5.83 5.04
C THR A 231 -14.69 -4.73 5.00
N CYS A 232 -14.00 -4.52 3.87
CA CYS A 232 -13.07 -3.41 3.70
C CYS A 232 -13.76 -2.05 3.85
N VAL A 233 -14.94 -1.86 3.23
CA VAL A 233 -15.71 -0.62 3.36
C VAL A 233 -16.16 -0.39 4.81
N LEU A 234 -16.66 -1.42 5.48
CA LEU A 234 -17.04 -1.36 6.89
C LEU A 234 -15.84 -1.03 7.77
N PHE A 235 -14.69 -1.65 7.55
CA PHE A 235 -13.45 -1.34 8.27
C PHE A 235 -13.06 0.14 8.09
N ILE A 236 -13.06 0.64 6.84
CA ILE A 236 -12.72 2.03 6.54
C ILE A 236 -13.71 3.00 7.20
N LEU A 237 -15.01 2.76 7.11
CA LEU A 237 -16.03 3.70 7.59
C LEU A 237 -16.23 3.63 9.11
N VAL A 238 -16.17 2.43 9.69
CA VAL A 238 -16.45 2.20 11.11
C VAL A 238 -15.19 2.30 11.95
N VAL A 239 -14.15 1.52 11.63
CA VAL A 239 -12.91 1.50 12.43
C VAL A 239 -12.08 2.74 12.15
N LEU A 240 -11.63 2.92 10.90
CA LEU A 240 -10.82 4.08 10.55
C LEU A 240 -11.63 5.38 10.71
N GLY A 241 -12.92 5.37 10.34
CA GLY A 241 -13.81 6.50 10.58
C GLY A 241 -14.03 6.83 12.06
N GLY A 242 -14.15 5.82 12.92
CA GLY A 242 -14.20 5.97 14.36
C GLY A 242 -12.91 6.58 14.93
N ILE A 243 -11.75 6.07 14.50
CA ILE A 243 -10.43 6.61 14.85
C ILE A 243 -10.33 8.08 14.40
N CYS A 244 -10.67 8.39 13.15
CA CYS A 244 -10.64 9.75 12.62
C CYS A 244 -11.54 10.69 13.44
N ARG A 245 -12.77 10.25 13.77
CA ARG A 245 -13.73 11.02 14.57
C ARG A 245 -13.20 11.29 15.98
N ALA A 246 -12.62 10.29 16.63
CA ALA A 246 -11.99 10.46 17.94
C ALA A 246 -10.82 11.46 17.90
N HIS A 247 -10.16 11.60 16.75
CA HIS A 247 -9.06 12.53 16.53
C HIS A 247 -9.49 13.84 15.82
N GLY A 248 -10.80 14.10 15.68
CA GLY A 248 -11.33 15.39 15.23
C GLY A 248 -11.25 15.65 13.72
N PHE A 249 -11.12 14.62 12.88
CA PHE A 249 -11.19 14.77 11.42
C PHE A 249 -12.06 13.69 10.77
N SER A 250 -12.38 13.84 9.49
CA SER A 250 -13.30 12.94 8.78
C SER A 250 -12.56 12.04 7.81
N VAL A 251 -12.77 10.72 7.92
CA VAL A 251 -12.24 9.73 6.96
C VAL A 251 -12.76 9.98 5.55
N ILE A 252 -14.01 10.43 5.39
CA ILE A 252 -14.62 10.71 4.08
C ILE A 252 -13.92 11.91 3.41
N LYS A 253 -13.62 12.96 4.19
CA LYS A 253 -12.85 14.10 3.68
C LYS A 253 -11.43 13.69 3.31
N LEU A 254 -10.80 12.82 4.12
CA LEU A 254 -9.47 12.28 3.82
C LEU A 254 -9.46 11.46 2.53
N ILE A 255 -10.42 10.55 2.35
CA ILE A 255 -10.60 9.77 1.12
C ILE A 255 -10.76 10.69 -0.10
N ARG A 256 -11.56 11.76 0.04
CA ARG A 256 -11.71 12.78 -1.01
C ARG A 256 -10.38 13.46 -1.34
N TYR A 257 -9.59 13.80 -0.32
CA TYR A 257 -8.28 14.44 -0.46
C TYR A 257 -7.25 13.53 -1.19
N ILE A 258 -7.26 12.22 -0.93
CA ILE A 258 -6.35 11.24 -1.55
C ILE A 258 -6.95 10.47 -2.75
N ARG A 259 -8.05 10.96 -3.33
CA ARG A 259 -8.80 10.25 -4.39
C ARG A 259 -7.97 9.90 -5.63
N GLU A 260 -7.00 10.74 -5.98
CA GLU A 260 -6.14 10.50 -7.14
C GLU A 260 -5.22 9.31 -6.89
N GLU A 261 -4.62 9.25 -5.71
CA GLU A 261 -3.78 8.15 -5.25
C GLU A 261 -4.58 6.84 -5.17
N LEU A 262 -5.81 6.90 -4.66
CA LEU A 262 -6.70 5.74 -4.63
C LEU A 262 -6.99 5.21 -6.04
N LEU A 263 -7.23 6.07 -7.03
CA LEU A 263 -7.46 5.61 -8.40
C LEU A 263 -6.22 4.99 -9.05
N ILE A 264 -5.03 5.54 -8.76
CA ILE A 264 -3.76 4.97 -9.24
C ILE A 264 -3.56 3.58 -8.61
N VAL A 265 -3.80 3.45 -7.31
CA VAL A 265 -3.70 2.18 -6.59
C VAL A 265 -4.75 1.18 -7.11
N LEU A 266 -5.98 1.62 -7.39
CA LEU A 266 -7.03 0.80 -7.99
C LEU A 266 -6.56 0.25 -9.35
N GLY A 267 -6.09 1.12 -10.24
CA GLY A 267 -5.67 0.72 -11.58
C GLY A 267 -4.40 -0.15 -11.59
N THR A 268 -3.50 -0.01 -10.62
CA THR A 268 -2.24 -0.77 -10.57
C THR A 268 -2.25 -1.96 -9.63
N SER A 269 -3.27 -2.07 -8.78
CA SER A 269 -3.39 -3.07 -7.70
C SER A 269 -2.19 -3.10 -6.73
N SER A 270 -1.46 -1.98 -6.58
CA SER A 270 -0.26 -1.87 -5.76
C SER A 270 -0.27 -0.57 -4.95
N SER A 271 -0.14 -0.67 -3.62
CA SER A 271 -0.13 0.52 -2.75
C SER A 271 1.12 1.36 -3.01
N GLU A 272 2.24 0.69 -3.33
CA GLU A 272 3.56 1.30 -3.59
C GLU A 272 3.53 2.31 -4.73
N SER A 273 2.64 2.10 -5.70
CA SER A 273 2.46 2.99 -6.86
C SER A 273 2.16 4.45 -6.46
N ALA A 274 1.53 4.65 -5.31
CA ALA A 274 1.14 5.95 -4.79
C ALA A 274 2.04 6.46 -3.64
N LEU A 275 3.00 5.66 -3.15
CA LEU A 275 3.80 5.99 -1.97
C LEU A 275 4.43 7.39 -2.04
N PRO A 276 5.07 7.81 -3.15
CA PRO A 276 5.71 9.11 -3.15
C PRO A 276 4.72 10.28 -3.13
N ARG A 277 3.56 10.11 -3.77
CA ARG A 277 2.48 11.10 -3.71
C ARG A 277 1.87 11.18 -2.32
N MET A 278 1.77 10.04 -1.63
CA MET A 278 1.34 10.01 -0.24
C MET A 278 2.30 10.77 0.66
N LEU A 279 3.62 10.62 0.51
CA LEU A 279 4.60 11.42 1.26
C LEU A 279 4.33 12.93 1.08
N ALA A 280 4.27 13.40 -0.16
CA ALA A 280 4.03 14.82 -0.45
C ALA A 280 2.66 15.31 0.05
N LYS A 281 1.59 14.51 -0.13
CA LYS A 281 0.23 14.90 0.28
C LYS A 281 0.05 14.90 1.79
N MET A 282 0.67 13.98 2.52
CA MET A 282 0.58 13.96 3.98
C MET A 282 1.37 15.11 4.59
N GLU A 283 2.50 15.50 4.01
CA GLU A 283 3.23 16.71 4.40
C GLU A 283 2.38 17.96 4.19
N ARG A 284 1.78 18.10 3.00
CA ARG A 284 0.87 19.21 2.68
C ARG A 284 -0.37 19.25 3.56
N LEU A 285 -0.83 18.10 4.05
CA LEU A 285 -1.97 18.00 4.96
C LEU A 285 -1.66 18.54 6.36
N GLY A 286 -0.41 18.94 6.64
CA GLY A 286 0.01 19.57 7.89
C GLY A 286 0.82 18.65 8.81
N ALA A 287 1.08 17.40 8.44
CA ALA A 287 1.98 16.53 9.19
C ALA A 287 3.44 16.89 8.87
N LYS A 288 4.30 17.02 9.88
CA LYS A 288 5.73 17.31 9.62
C LYS A 288 6.40 16.21 8.79
N LYS A 289 7.31 16.62 7.90
CA LYS A 289 8.16 15.74 7.07
C LYS A 289 8.82 14.61 7.86
N SER A 290 9.22 14.88 9.10
CA SER A 290 9.80 13.88 10.00
C SER A 290 8.85 12.74 10.37
N VAL A 291 7.58 13.04 10.64
CA VAL A 291 6.57 12.04 10.93
C VAL A 291 6.18 11.30 9.66
N VAL A 292 5.93 12.04 8.57
CA VAL A 292 5.53 11.46 7.29
C VAL A 292 6.59 10.49 6.75
N GLY A 293 7.85 10.94 6.75
CA GLY A 293 8.99 10.15 6.29
C GLY A 293 9.23 8.89 7.10
N LEU A 294 8.81 8.83 8.37
CA LEU A 294 8.94 7.63 9.19
C LEU A 294 7.69 6.74 9.12
N VAL A 295 6.50 7.32 9.26
CA VAL A 295 5.25 6.56 9.42
C VAL A 295 4.77 5.96 8.10
N ILE A 296 4.81 6.70 6.98
CA ILE A 296 4.32 6.19 5.70
C ILE A 296 5.17 4.98 5.23
N PRO A 297 6.52 5.06 5.13
CA PRO A 297 7.30 3.92 4.66
C PRO A 297 7.19 2.69 5.57
N THR A 298 7.17 2.91 6.89
CA THR A 298 7.00 1.81 7.86
C THR A 298 5.60 1.18 7.73
N GLY A 299 4.55 1.99 7.57
CA GLY A 299 3.17 1.49 7.44
C GLY A 299 2.95 0.63 6.19
N TYR A 300 3.69 0.89 5.11
CA TYR A 300 3.64 0.08 3.89
C TYR A 300 4.20 -1.35 4.06
N SER A 301 4.89 -1.62 5.16
CA SER A 301 5.33 -2.97 5.52
C SER A 301 4.55 -3.52 6.73
N PHE A 302 4.25 -2.69 7.72
CA PHE A 302 3.72 -3.15 9.01
C PHE A 302 2.22 -2.88 9.24
N ASN A 303 1.59 -2.03 8.42
CA ASN A 303 0.17 -1.63 8.54
C ASN A 303 -0.61 -1.98 7.27
N LEU A 304 -0.70 -3.28 7.01
CA LEU A 304 -1.38 -3.83 5.85
C LEU A 304 -2.78 -4.31 6.22
N ASP A 305 -3.62 -3.40 6.73
CA ASP A 305 -4.96 -3.67 7.27
C ASP A 305 -5.87 -4.46 6.30
N GLY A 306 -5.92 -4.05 5.04
CA GLY A 306 -6.67 -4.76 4.00
C GLY A 306 -6.09 -6.14 3.72
N THR A 307 -4.77 -6.29 3.76
CA THR A 307 -4.11 -7.60 3.66
C THR A 307 -4.49 -8.47 4.85
N SER A 308 -4.51 -7.94 6.07
CA SER A 308 -4.95 -8.67 7.26
C SER A 308 -6.39 -9.19 7.13
N ILE A 309 -7.34 -8.32 6.72
CA ILE A 309 -8.73 -8.75 6.45
C ILE A 309 -8.77 -9.89 5.43
N TYR A 310 -8.07 -9.72 4.31
CA TYR A 310 -8.01 -10.72 3.25
C TYR A 310 -7.45 -12.05 3.75
N LEU A 311 -6.31 -12.03 4.43
CA LEU A 311 -5.65 -13.26 4.87
C LEU A 311 -6.55 -14.07 5.79
N THR A 312 -7.22 -13.42 6.74
CA THR A 312 -8.15 -14.09 7.65
C THR A 312 -9.37 -14.62 6.90
N MET A 313 -10.02 -13.80 6.08
CA MET A 313 -11.22 -14.23 5.35
C MET A 313 -10.92 -15.35 4.36
N ALA A 314 -9.79 -15.28 3.66
CA ALA A 314 -9.36 -16.29 2.69
C ALA A 314 -9.04 -17.62 3.37
N ALA A 315 -8.31 -17.61 4.49
CA ALA A 315 -7.98 -18.83 5.22
C ALA A 315 -9.23 -19.55 5.75
N VAL A 316 -10.17 -18.81 6.34
CA VAL A 316 -11.41 -19.40 6.87
C VAL A 316 -12.38 -19.78 5.75
N PHE A 317 -12.42 -19.03 4.66
CA PHE A 317 -13.18 -19.41 3.47
C PHE A 317 -12.70 -20.75 2.91
N ILE A 318 -11.37 -20.95 2.80
CA ILE A 318 -10.81 -22.23 2.36
C ILE A 318 -11.29 -23.35 3.29
N ALA A 319 -11.21 -23.14 4.61
CA ALA A 319 -11.68 -24.11 5.58
C ALA A 319 -13.15 -24.49 5.38
N GLN A 320 -14.02 -23.48 5.19
CA GLN A 320 -15.45 -23.68 4.93
C GLN A 320 -15.69 -24.41 3.61
N ALA A 321 -14.97 -24.06 2.56
CA ALA A 321 -15.14 -24.62 1.23
C ALA A 321 -14.68 -26.08 1.13
N THR A 322 -13.69 -26.47 1.94
CA THR A 322 -13.12 -27.84 1.97
C THR A 322 -13.61 -28.66 3.16
N ASP A 323 -14.71 -28.26 3.80
CA ASP A 323 -15.31 -28.90 4.98
C ASP A 323 -14.31 -29.18 6.12
N THR A 324 -13.28 -28.33 6.23
CA THR A 324 -12.25 -28.44 7.26
C THR A 324 -12.73 -27.78 8.54
N THR A 325 -12.85 -28.57 9.61
CA THR A 325 -13.35 -28.10 10.89
C THR A 325 -12.39 -27.09 11.53
N MET A 326 -12.89 -25.90 11.84
CA MET A 326 -12.16 -24.88 12.60
C MET A 326 -12.90 -24.56 13.90
N ASP A 327 -12.42 -25.13 15.01
CA ASP A 327 -12.85 -24.70 16.34
C ASP A 327 -12.25 -23.33 16.70
N ILE A 328 -12.66 -22.78 17.84
CA ILE A 328 -12.18 -21.48 18.32
C ILE A 328 -10.65 -21.49 18.52
N THR A 329 -10.09 -22.62 18.97
CA THR A 329 -8.64 -22.78 19.18
C THR A 329 -7.86 -22.63 17.88
N HIS A 330 -8.31 -23.29 16.80
CA HIS A 330 -7.73 -23.16 15.47
C HIS A 330 -7.85 -21.74 14.94
N GLN A 331 -9.00 -21.08 15.16
CA GLN A 331 -9.20 -19.69 14.73
C GLN A 331 -8.27 -18.71 15.47
N ILE A 332 -8.11 -18.84 16.78
CA ILE A 332 -7.16 -18.02 17.56
C ILE A 332 -5.73 -18.28 17.10
N THR A 333 -5.36 -19.55 16.92
CA THR A 333 -4.02 -19.92 16.43
C THR A 333 -3.75 -19.34 15.05
N LEU A 334 -4.74 -19.43 14.14
CA LEU A 334 -4.68 -18.82 12.82
C LEU A 334 -4.47 -17.30 12.93
N LEU A 335 -5.22 -16.60 13.80
CA LEU A 335 -5.05 -15.15 13.99
C LEU A 335 -3.65 -14.78 14.49
N LEU A 336 -3.09 -15.54 15.42
CA LEU A 336 -1.74 -15.29 15.94
C LEU A 336 -0.67 -15.49 14.86
N VAL A 337 -0.78 -16.56 14.06
CA VAL A 337 0.14 -16.80 12.94
C VAL A 337 -0.02 -15.70 11.88
N LEU A 338 -1.25 -15.32 11.56
CA LEU A 338 -1.55 -14.24 10.60
C LEU A 338 -1.06 -12.88 11.07
N LEU A 339 -1.13 -12.59 12.36
CA LEU A 339 -0.62 -11.34 12.94
C LEU A 339 0.87 -11.18 12.63
N VAL A 340 1.65 -12.24 12.83
CA VAL A 340 3.08 -12.26 12.53
C VAL A 340 3.33 -12.29 11.02
N ALA A 341 2.66 -13.18 10.29
CA ALA A 341 2.87 -13.38 8.86
C ALA A 341 2.49 -12.14 8.03
N SER A 342 1.47 -11.39 8.44
CA SER A 342 1.03 -10.17 7.75
C SER A 342 2.10 -9.07 7.70
N LYS A 343 3.04 -9.05 8.65
CA LYS A 343 4.17 -8.09 8.69
C LYS A 343 5.28 -8.46 7.70
N GLY A 344 5.33 -9.71 7.24
CA GLY A 344 6.22 -10.19 6.19
C GLY A 344 5.72 -9.90 4.77
N ALA A 345 4.48 -9.42 4.62
CA ALA A 345 3.92 -9.08 3.32
C ALA A 345 4.52 -7.78 2.79
N ALA A 346 5.01 -7.80 1.55
CA ALA A 346 5.34 -6.56 0.83
C ALA A 346 4.06 -5.87 0.31
N GLY A 347 4.08 -4.56 0.09
CA GLY A 347 2.93 -3.78 -0.43
C GLY A 347 2.63 -3.97 -1.92
N VAL A 348 3.15 -5.04 -2.53
CA VAL A 348 3.07 -5.35 -3.97
C VAL A 348 1.97 -6.34 -4.30
N THR A 349 1.52 -6.37 -5.55
CA THR A 349 0.54 -7.37 -5.97
C THR A 349 1.10 -8.80 -5.86
N GLY A 350 0.26 -9.73 -5.41
CA GLY A 350 0.62 -11.15 -5.24
C GLY A 350 1.37 -11.50 -3.93
N SER A 351 1.93 -10.53 -3.21
CA SER A 351 2.61 -10.79 -1.93
C SER A 351 1.66 -11.36 -0.86
N GLY A 352 0.44 -10.83 -0.79
CA GLY A 352 -0.59 -11.32 0.14
C GLY A 352 -0.94 -12.78 -0.10
N PHE A 353 -0.89 -13.24 -1.36
CA PHE A 353 -1.13 -14.64 -1.70
C PHE A 353 0.04 -15.55 -1.29
N ILE A 354 1.28 -15.09 -1.45
CA ILE A 354 2.48 -15.78 -0.95
C ILE A 354 2.40 -15.93 0.58
N VAL A 355 2.05 -14.86 1.29
CA VAL A 355 1.92 -14.86 2.75
C VAL A 355 0.77 -15.74 3.21
N LEU A 356 -0.35 -15.77 2.49
CA LEU A 356 -1.43 -16.71 2.76
C LEU A 356 -0.95 -18.15 2.62
N ALA A 357 -0.21 -18.46 1.56
CA ALA A 357 0.35 -19.80 1.36
C ALA A 357 1.30 -20.20 2.49
N ALA A 358 2.21 -19.31 2.87
CA ALA A 358 3.09 -19.49 4.01
C ALA A 358 2.31 -19.77 5.30
N THR A 359 1.25 -19.00 5.54
CA THR A 359 0.42 -19.11 6.74
C THR A 359 -0.30 -20.46 6.77
N LEU A 360 -0.96 -20.87 5.69
CA LEU A 360 -1.66 -22.15 5.63
C LEU A 360 -0.71 -23.33 5.88
N SER A 361 0.48 -23.29 5.29
CA SER A 361 1.54 -24.27 5.56
C SER A 361 1.99 -24.25 7.02
N ALA A 362 2.11 -23.07 7.64
CA ALA A 362 2.56 -22.93 9.02
C ALA A 362 1.51 -23.40 10.04
N VAL A 363 0.21 -23.16 9.81
CA VAL A 363 -0.84 -23.63 10.74
C VAL A 363 -1.20 -25.11 10.53
N GLY A 364 -0.79 -25.72 9.41
CA GLY A 364 -0.75 -27.17 9.18
C GLY A 364 -2.09 -27.91 9.06
N HIS A 365 -3.19 -27.33 9.54
CA HIS A 365 -4.53 -27.95 9.54
C HIS A 365 -5.38 -27.55 8.33
N LEU A 366 -4.97 -26.54 7.55
CA LEU A 366 -5.70 -26.08 6.36
C LEU A 366 -5.03 -26.60 5.08
N PRO A 367 -5.81 -27.10 4.10
CA PRO A 367 -5.25 -27.61 2.86
C PRO A 367 -4.68 -26.49 1.99
N VAL A 368 -3.36 -26.52 1.76
CA VAL A 368 -2.67 -25.56 0.88
C VAL A 368 -3.23 -25.60 -0.56
N ALA A 369 -3.68 -26.78 -1.02
CA ALA A 369 -4.33 -26.91 -2.33
C ALA A 369 -5.61 -26.06 -2.46
N GLY A 370 -6.27 -25.73 -1.34
CA GLY A 370 -7.41 -24.81 -1.29
C GLY A 370 -7.12 -23.40 -1.79
N LEU A 371 -5.84 -22.99 -1.82
CA LEU A 371 -5.42 -21.72 -2.46
C LEU A 371 -5.81 -21.64 -3.93
N ALA A 372 -5.89 -22.79 -4.63
CA ALA A 372 -6.28 -22.83 -6.04
C ALA A 372 -7.70 -22.28 -6.26
N LEU A 373 -8.58 -22.39 -5.25
CA LEU A 373 -9.95 -21.85 -5.31
C LEU A 373 -9.97 -20.33 -5.42
N ILE A 374 -9.04 -19.65 -4.76
CA ILE A 374 -9.04 -18.18 -4.68
C ILE A 374 -8.00 -17.53 -5.60
N LEU A 375 -7.10 -18.32 -6.21
CA LEU A 375 -6.04 -17.83 -7.09
C LEU A 375 -6.59 -16.97 -8.24
N GLY A 376 -7.74 -17.35 -8.82
CA GLY A 376 -8.37 -16.62 -9.92
C GLY A 376 -8.93 -15.24 -9.51
N ILE A 377 -9.33 -15.08 -8.24
CA ILE A 377 -9.92 -13.84 -7.72
C ILE A 377 -8.96 -12.99 -6.88
N ASP A 378 -7.80 -13.52 -6.49
CA ASP A 378 -6.80 -12.80 -5.69
C ASP A 378 -6.41 -11.47 -6.34
N ARG A 379 -6.33 -11.44 -7.68
CA ARG A 379 -5.98 -10.21 -8.40
C ARG A 379 -6.97 -9.08 -8.11
N PHE A 380 -8.27 -9.38 -8.11
CA PHE A 380 -9.31 -8.39 -7.81
C PHE A 380 -9.32 -8.03 -6.32
N MET A 381 -9.20 -9.02 -5.44
CA MET A 381 -9.13 -8.76 -4.00
C MET A 381 -7.89 -7.92 -3.64
N SER A 382 -6.79 -8.06 -4.38
CA SER A 382 -5.58 -7.25 -4.21
C SER A 382 -5.82 -5.74 -4.38
N GLU A 383 -6.79 -5.34 -5.20
CA GLU A 383 -7.14 -3.93 -5.40
C GLU A 383 -7.75 -3.35 -4.11
N ALA A 384 -8.77 -4.01 -3.54
CA ALA A 384 -9.36 -3.58 -2.27
C ALA A 384 -8.38 -3.64 -1.10
N ARG A 385 -7.50 -4.66 -1.07
CA ARG A 385 -6.40 -4.73 -0.10
C ARG A 385 -5.56 -3.45 -0.16
N ALA A 386 -5.07 -3.12 -1.36
CA ALA A 386 -4.18 -1.99 -1.56
C ALA A 386 -4.85 -0.65 -1.22
N LEU A 387 -6.12 -0.46 -1.60
CA LEU A 387 -6.89 0.73 -1.24
C LEU A 387 -7.06 0.88 0.27
N THR A 388 -7.42 -0.21 0.95
CA THR A 388 -7.61 -0.21 2.41
C THR A 388 -6.30 0.09 3.13
N ASN A 389 -5.20 -0.53 2.70
CA ASN A 389 -3.86 -0.27 3.24
C ASN A 389 -3.45 1.20 3.06
N LEU A 390 -3.69 1.77 1.87
CA LEU A 390 -3.38 3.16 1.58
C LEU A 390 -4.11 4.13 2.50
N ILE A 391 -5.41 3.90 2.71
CA ILE A 391 -6.25 4.72 3.61
C ILE A 391 -5.79 4.54 5.06
N GLY A 392 -5.53 3.30 5.50
CA GLY A 392 -5.02 2.99 6.82
C GLY A 392 -3.72 3.74 7.12
N ASN A 393 -2.77 3.72 6.19
CA ASN A 393 -1.49 4.43 6.30
C ASN A 393 -1.66 5.96 6.35
N ALA A 394 -2.59 6.51 5.58
CA ALA A 394 -2.93 7.94 5.63
C ALA A 394 -3.48 8.33 7.02
N VAL A 395 -4.43 7.54 7.54
CA VAL A 395 -5.04 7.77 8.86
C VAL A 395 -3.99 7.64 9.95
N ALA A 396 -3.17 6.59 9.92
CA ALA A 396 -2.10 6.37 10.89
C ALA A 396 -1.12 7.54 10.92
N THR A 397 -0.74 8.07 9.75
CA THR A 397 0.17 9.22 9.65
C THR A 397 -0.40 10.45 10.35
N VAL A 398 -1.67 10.79 10.10
CA VAL A 398 -2.33 11.94 10.75
C VAL A 398 -2.50 11.72 12.25
N VAL A 399 -2.91 10.53 12.68
CA VAL A 399 -3.12 10.20 14.10
C VAL A 399 -1.81 10.25 14.87
N VAL A 400 -0.76 9.59 14.36
CA VAL A 400 0.56 9.59 14.99
C VAL A 400 1.12 11.01 15.05
N ALA A 401 1.03 11.78 13.94
CA ALA A 401 1.44 13.18 13.92
C ALA A 401 0.72 14.00 15.01
N LYS A 402 -0.58 13.76 15.23
CA LYS A 402 -1.34 14.40 16.29
C LYS A 402 -0.86 14.00 17.69
N TRP A 403 -0.61 12.72 17.94
CA TRP A 403 -0.13 12.22 19.23
C TRP A 403 1.26 12.75 19.62
N VAL A 404 2.13 12.98 18.63
CA VAL A 404 3.44 13.56 18.87
C VAL A 404 3.45 15.09 18.82
N LYS A 405 2.29 15.73 18.58
CA LYS A 405 2.12 17.19 18.45
C LYS A 405 2.89 17.81 17.27
N GLU A 406 3.02 17.06 16.19
CA GLU A 406 3.70 17.45 14.95
C GLU A 406 2.72 17.55 13.76
N LEU A 407 1.48 17.92 14.07
CA LEU A 407 0.39 18.10 13.11
C LEU A 407 -0.18 19.51 13.25
N ASP A 408 -0.09 20.28 12.17
CA ASP A 408 -0.83 21.52 12.03
C ASP A 408 -2.31 21.21 11.77
N THR A 409 -3.14 21.47 12.78
CA THR A 409 -4.56 21.13 12.75
C THR A 409 -5.39 22.12 11.94
N ASP A 410 -4.94 23.37 11.80
CA ASP A 410 -5.62 24.37 10.98
C ASP A 410 -5.40 24.06 9.50
N THR A 411 -4.16 23.77 9.12
CA THR A 411 -3.81 23.29 7.77
C THR A 411 -4.57 22.00 7.43
N LEU A 412 -4.63 21.04 8.36
CA LEU A 412 -5.41 19.81 8.17
C LEU A 412 -6.87 20.11 7.83
N GLN A 413 -7.55 20.94 8.62
CA GLN A 413 -8.97 21.23 8.39
C GLN A 413 -9.18 21.99 7.07
N ALA A 414 -8.30 22.94 6.75
CA ALA A 414 -8.36 23.71 5.52
C ALA A 414 -8.19 22.83 4.27
N GLU A 415 -7.17 21.97 4.25
CA GLU A 415 -6.89 21.08 3.10
C GLU A 415 -7.95 19.97 2.96
N LEU A 416 -8.47 19.43 4.08
CA LEU A 416 -9.59 18.49 4.04
C LEU A 416 -10.89 19.14 3.57
N ALA A 417 -11.13 20.40 3.90
CA ALA A 417 -12.30 21.15 3.44
C ALA A 417 -12.20 21.50 1.95
N SER A 418 -10.99 21.81 1.45
CA SER A 418 -10.74 22.08 0.04
C SER A 418 -10.91 20.83 -0.85
N GLY A 419 -10.83 19.64 -0.25
CA GLY A 419 -10.86 18.36 -0.95
C GLY A 419 -9.54 18.03 -1.65
N GLY A 420 -8.46 18.77 -1.32
CA GLY A 420 -7.16 18.68 -1.95
C GLY A 420 -7.16 19.33 -3.32
N SER A 421 -6.58 20.53 -3.44
CA SER A 421 -6.23 21.04 -4.77
C SER A 421 -5.15 20.13 -5.38
N PRO A 422 -5.05 20.00 -6.72
CA PRO A 422 -3.94 19.28 -7.34
C PRO A 422 -2.61 19.72 -6.71
N LEU A 423 -1.61 18.83 -6.67
CA LEU A 423 -0.24 19.25 -6.36
C LEU A 423 0.19 20.22 -7.47
N VAL A 424 -0.07 21.51 -7.25
CA VAL A 424 0.39 22.58 -8.13
C VAL A 424 1.87 22.72 -7.82
N ASP A 425 2.66 22.75 -8.88
CA ASP A 425 4.09 23.02 -8.83
C ASP A 425 4.33 24.36 -8.11
N THR A 426 4.79 24.30 -6.85
CA THR A 426 5.02 25.46 -5.99
C THR A 426 6.41 26.06 -6.20
N ARG A 427 7.07 25.80 -7.33
CA ARG A 427 8.25 26.59 -7.69
C ARG A 427 7.88 28.08 -7.61
N PRO A 428 8.76 28.95 -7.07
CA PRO A 428 8.76 30.34 -7.53
C PRO A 428 8.75 30.29 -9.06
N THR A 429 7.97 31.13 -9.73
CA THR A 429 8.18 31.33 -11.17
C THR A 429 9.66 31.65 -11.32
N ASP A 430 10.42 30.68 -11.81
CA ASP A 430 11.83 30.89 -12.02
C ASP A 430 11.87 31.89 -13.17
N ASP A 431 12.32 33.11 -12.86
CA ASP A 431 12.79 34.12 -13.80
C ASP A 431 14.04 33.60 -14.56
N LEU A 432 14.12 32.29 -14.82
CA LEU A 432 14.99 31.69 -15.81
C LEU A 432 14.42 32.04 -17.17
N GLY A 433 14.53 33.33 -17.50
CA GLY A 433 14.75 33.78 -18.85
C GLY A 433 15.89 32.94 -19.42
N VAL A 434 15.51 31.83 -20.04
CA VAL A 434 16.41 31.00 -20.83
C VAL A 434 17.00 31.97 -21.84
N ALA A 435 18.27 32.31 -21.59
CA ALA A 435 18.95 33.39 -22.26
C ALA A 435 18.72 33.29 -23.77
N GLU A 436 18.20 34.37 -24.37
CA GLU A 436 18.51 34.65 -25.76
C GLU A 436 20.04 34.57 -25.86
N GLY A 437 20.54 33.54 -26.55
CA GLY A 437 21.96 33.40 -26.80
C GLY A 437 22.48 34.66 -27.49
N PRO A 438 23.74 35.07 -27.26
CA PRO A 438 24.27 36.24 -27.94
C PRO A 438 24.28 35.97 -29.43
N ALA A 439 23.55 36.79 -30.18
CA ALA A 439 23.61 36.81 -31.63
C ALA A 439 25.05 37.14 -32.06
N ARG A 440 25.73 36.15 -32.65
CA ARG A 440 26.74 36.33 -33.71
C ARG A 440 26.67 35.15 -34.66
#